data_AF-C8X3Q6-F1
#
_entry.id   AF-C8X3Q6-F1
#
_cell.length_a   1.000
_cell.length_b   1.000
_cell.length_c   1.000
_cell.angle_alpha   90.00
_cell.angle_beta   90.00
_cell.angle_gamma   90.00
#
_symmetry.space_group_name_H-M   'P 1'
#
loop_
_entity.id
_entity.type
_entity.pdbx_description
1 polymer ?
#
loop_
_entity_poly.entity_id
_entity_poly.type
_entity_poly.pdbx_seq_one_letter_code
_entity_poly.pdbx_strand_id
1 'polypeptide(L)'
;MVNGDAGASSNSAPHAQRTQIEAEMQRLQQDARACAEKIQNFMLQEDPAQGIFYAQEIHGLRQEKLRLEVEADLLQKRLNRMAHEEAP
;
A
#
# COMPACT_ATOMS: atom_id res chain seq x y z
N MET A 1 -3.05 6.13 -50.66
CA MET A 1 -2.21 5.61 -49.57
C MET A 1 -2.38 6.55 -48.40
N VAL A 2 -3.15 6.14 -47.39
CA VAL A 2 -3.37 6.93 -46.17
C VAL A 2 -2.16 6.75 -45.28
N ASN A 3 -1.32 7.79 -45.19
CA ASN A 3 -0.33 7.90 -44.12
C ASN A 3 -1.02 8.53 -42.92
N GLY A 4 -1.44 7.68 -41.99
CA GLY A 4 -1.90 8.08 -40.66
C GLY A 4 -1.07 7.33 -39.64
N ASP A 5 0.15 7.78 -39.43
CA ASP A 5 1.02 7.31 -38.35
C ASP A 5 1.19 8.43 -37.31
N ALA A 6 1.48 8.00 -36.09
CA ALA A 6 1.93 8.76 -34.94
C ALA A 6 0.85 9.55 -34.16
N GLY A 7 0.17 8.86 -33.24
CA GLY A 7 -0.56 9.51 -32.15
C GLY A 7 -0.74 8.69 -30.86
N ALA A 8 -0.56 7.36 -30.90
CA ALA A 8 -0.97 6.50 -29.78
C ALA A 8 0.15 6.11 -28.79
N SER A 9 1.42 6.48 -29.04
CA SER A 9 2.56 5.81 -28.37
C SER A 9 3.06 6.46 -27.07
N SER A 10 2.72 7.71 -26.73
CA SER A 10 3.29 8.38 -25.55
C SER A 10 2.41 8.36 -24.29
N ASN A 11 1.09 8.19 -24.42
CA ASN A 11 0.16 8.34 -23.29
C ASN A 11 -0.17 7.04 -22.54
N SER A 12 0.13 5.86 -23.10
CA SER A 12 -0.23 4.57 -22.49
C SER A 12 0.76 4.10 -21.41
N ALA A 13 2.05 4.44 -21.56
CA ALA A 13 3.12 4.10 -20.62
C ALA A 13 2.98 4.79 -19.24
N PRO A 14 2.75 6.12 -19.15
CA PRO A 14 2.56 6.79 -17.85
C PRO A 14 1.29 6.34 -17.12
N HIS A 15 0.20 6.12 -17.85
CA HIS A 15 -1.04 5.59 -17.28
C HIS A 15 -0.85 4.16 -16.72
N ALA A 16 -0.16 3.28 -17.45
CA ALA A 16 0.12 1.92 -16.99
C ALA A 16 0.97 1.91 -15.69
N GLN A 17 1.97 2.80 -15.60
CA GLN A 17 2.78 2.94 -14.39
C GLN A 17 1.96 3.44 -13.20
N ARG A 18 1.06 4.42 -13.43
CA ARG A 18 0.16 4.93 -12.41
C ARG A 18 -0.76 3.84 -11.86
N THR A 19 -1.40 3.06 -12.74
CA THR A 19 -2.26 1.94 -12.34
C THR A 19 -1.50 0.90 -11.51
N GLN A 20 -0.26 0.59 -11.86
CA GLN A 20 0.57 -0.35 -11.08
C GLN A 20 0.85 0.18 -9.66
N ILE A 21 1.22 1.46 -9.54
CA ILE A 21 1.49 2.09 -8.25
C ILE A 21 0.21 2.13 -7.39
N GLU A 22 -0.94 2.45 -7.99
CA GLU A 22 -2.24 2.44 -7.29
C GLU A 22 -2.61 1.05 -6.78
N ALA A 23 -2.42 0.01 -7.60
CA ALA A 23 -2.67 -1.38 -7.20
C ALA A 23 -1.74 -1.84 -6.07
N GLU A 24 -0.45 -1.50 -6.15
CA GLU A 24 0.53 -1.81 -5.09
C GLU A 24 0.18 -1.10 -3.78
N MET A 25 -0.17 0.19 -3.84
CA MET A 25 -0.60 0.95 -2.67
C MET A 25 -1.85 0.35 -2.03
N GLN A 26 -2.85 -0.05 -2.83
CA GLN A 26 -4.05 -0.71 -2.32
C GLN A 26 -3.73 -2.03 -1.61
N ARG A 27 -2.82 -2.82 -2.17
CA ARG A 27 -2.37 -4.07 -1.54
C ARG A 27 -1.70 -3.79 -0.19
N LEU A 28 -0.76 -2.85 -0.13
CA LEU A 28 -0.09 -2.47 1.12
C LEU A 28 -1.08 -2.01 2.20
N GLN A 29 -2.10 -1.23 1.80
CA GLN A 29 -3.17 -0.81 2.71
C GLN A 29 -4.03 -1.97 3.20
N GLN A 30 -4.32 -2.97 2.36
CA GLN A 30 -5.02 -4.19 2.77
C GLN A 30 -4.17 -5.01 3.76
N ASP A 31 -2.88 -5.18 3.48
CA ASP A 31 -1.96 -5.92 4.35
C ASP A 31 -1.80 -5.23 5.72
N ALA A 32 -1.78 -3.88 5.75
CA ALA A 32 -1.75 -3.10 6.99
C ALA A 32 -3.04 -3.28 7.82
N ARG A 33 -4.21 -3.34 7.18
CA ARG A 33 -5.49 -3.64 7.84
C ARG A 33 -5.50 -5.05 8.41
N ALA A 34 -5.00 -6.03 7.66
CA ALA A 34 -4.88 -7.40 8.15
C ALA A 34 -3.96 -7.50 9.38
N CYS A 35 -2.88 -6.71 9.45
CA CYS A 35 -2.05 -6.62 10.65
C CYS A 35 -2.83 -6.04 11.84
N ALA A 36 -3.63 -5.00 11.63
CA ALA A 36 -4.48 -4.41 12.68
C ALA A 36 -5.53 -5.41 13.20
N GLU A 37 -6.18 -6.17 12.32
CA GLU A 37 -7.13 -7.23 12.70
C GLU A 37 -6.45 -8.32 13.52
N LYS A 38 -5.26 -8.76 13.12
CA LYS A 38 -4.48 -9.75 13.90
C LYS A 38 -4.09 -9.23 15.28
N ILE A 39 -3.71 -7.95 15.40
CA ILE A 39 -3.43 -7.33 16.70
C ILE A 39 -4.67 -7.40 17.60
N GLN A 40 -5.85 -7.04 17.09
CA GLN A 40 -7.09 -7.12 17.86
C GLN A 40 -7.39 -8.55 18.28
N ASN A 41 -7.23 -9.52 17.38
CA ASN A 41 -7.44 -10.93 17.69
C ASN A 41 -6.49 -11.43 18.79
N PHE A 42 -5.20 -11.06 18.75
CA PHE A 42 -4.27 -11.42 19.81
C PHE A 42 -4.64 -10.80 21.15
N MET A 43 -4.99 -9.51 21.17
CA MET A 43 -5.44 -8.84 22.40
C MET A 43 -6.69 -9.49 23.01
N LEU A 44 -7.62 -9.97 22.18
CA LEU A 44 -8.82 -10.69 22.64
C LEU A 44 -8.52 -12.09 23.18
N GLN A 45 -7.42 -12.70 22.75
CA GLN A 45 -6.99 -14.04 23.16
C GLN A 45 -6.07 -14.01 24.39
N GLU A 46 -5.56 -12.84 24.80
CA GLU A 46 -4.76 -12.72 26.03
C GLU A 46 -5.61 -13.11 27.25
N ASP A 47 -5.08 -14.00 28.07
CA ASP A 47 -5.64 -14.35 29.37
C ASP A 47 -4.54 -14.23 30.43
N PRO A 48 -4.43 -13.06 31.08
CA PRO A 48 -3.42 -12.83 32.11
C PRO A 48 -3.54 -13.76 33.32
N ALA A 49 -4.74 -14.27 33.62
CA ALA A 49 -4.96 -15.18 34.74
C ALA A 49 -4.36 -16.57 34.47
N GLN A 50 -4.31 -16.97 33.20
CA GLN A 50 -3.68 -18.21 32.73
C GLN A 50 -2.25 -18.01 32.21
N GLY A 51 -1.72 -16.77 32.29
CA GLY A 51 -0.39 -16.42 31.81
C GLY A 51 -0.24 -16.41 30.29
N ILE A 52 -1.35 -16.28 29.54
CA ILE A 52 -1.36 -16.20 28.08
C ILE A 52 -1.21 -14.74 27.66
N PHE A 53 -0.08 -14.43 27.00
CA PHE A 53 0.26 -13.10 26.50
C PHE A 53 0.81 -13.19 25.08
N TYR A 54 0.52 -12.19 24.25
CA TYR A 54 0.96 -12.11 22.85
C TYR A 54 1.77 -10.83 22.59
N ALA A 55 2.49 -10.34 23.60
CA ALA A 55 3.16 -9.04 23.54
C ALA A 55 4.20 -8.95 22.39
N GLN A 56 4.94 -10.03 22.12
CA GLN A 56 5.93 -10.04 21.05
C GLN A 56 5.27 -10.05 19.67
N GLU A 57 4.22 -10.84 19.49
CA GLU A 57 3.44 -10.95 18.27
C GLU A 57 2.74 -9.62 17.96
N ILE A 58 2.11 -9.01 18.96
CA ILE A 58 1.47 -7.70 18.85
C ILE A 58 2.51 -6.63 18.48
N HIS A 59 3.68 -6.64 19.13
CA HIS A 59 4.74 -5.68 18.81
C HIS A 59 5.25 -5.85 17.36
N GLY A 60 5.52 -7.09 16.94
CA GLY A 60 5.94 -7.39 15.57
C GLY A 60 4.91 -6.94 14.54
N LEU A 61 3.62 -7.21 14.77
CA LEU A 61 2.54 -6.76 13.90
C LEU A 61 2.39 -5.24 13.86
N ARG A 62 2.65 -4.53 14.96
CA ARG A 62 2.65 -3.05 14.99
C ARG A 62 3.79 -2.48 14.14
N GLN A 63 4.99 -3.07 14.24
CA GLN A 63 6.13 -2.67 13.43
C GLN A 63 5.87 -2.93 11.93
N GLU A 64 5.32 -4.10 11.61
CA GLU A 64 5.00 -4.45 10.22
C GLU A 64 3.91 -3.55 9.65
N LYS A 65 2.83 -3.32 10.41
CA LYS A 65 1.78 -2.35 10.02
C LYS A 65 2.39 -0.98 9.72
N LEU A 66 3.28 -0.48 10.58
CA LEU A 66 3.94 0.81 10.38
C LEU A 66 4.79 0.82 9.11
N ARG A 67 5.56 -0.25 8.84
CA ARG A 67 6.35 -0.39 7.62
C ARG A 67 5.46 -0.31 6.37
N LEU A 68 4.37 -1.06 6.34
CA LEU A 68 3.42 -1.09 5.23
C LEU A 68 2.75 0.27 5.01
N GLU A 69 2.36 0.96 6.08
CA GLU A 69 1.77 2.31 6.02
C GLU A 69 2.76 3.32 5.43
N VAL A 70 4.03 3.28 5.85
CA VAL A 70 5.07 4.15 5.30
C VAL A 70 5.32 3.87 3.82
N GLU A 71 5.36 2.61 3.40
CA GLU A 71 5.53 2.24 1.98
C GLU A 71 4.35 2.76 1.13
N ALA A 72 3.11 2.61 1.60
CA ALA A 72 1.94 3.16 0.94
C ALA A 72 2.01 4.69 0.82
N ASP A 73 2.45 5.40 1.86
CA ASP A 73 2.64 6.86 1.84
C ASP A 73 3.70 7.31 0.82
N LEU A 74 4.78 6.55 0.68
CA LEU A 74 5.82 6.83 -0.33
C LEU A 74 5.27 6.68 -1.75
N LEU A 75 4.43 5.67 -2.00
CA LEU A 75 3.75 5.48 -3.27
C LEU A 75 2.74 6.61 -3.54
N GLN A 76 1.95 7.03 -2.54
CA GLN A 76 1.03 8.17 -2.69
C GLN A 76 1.79 9.44 -3.04
N LYS A 77 2.93 9.72 -2.39
CA LYS A 77 3.79 10.86 -2.73
C LYS A 77 4.32 10.77 -4.16
N ARG A 78 4.63 9.56 -4.64
CA ARG A 78 5.05 9.33 -6.03
C ARG A 78 3.92 9.64 -7.01
N LEU A 79 2.70 9.17 -6.75
CA LEU A 79 1.52 9.48 -7.56
C LEU A 79 1.26 10.98 -7.63
N ASN A 80 1.36 11.68 -6.49
CA ASN A 80 1.16 13.12 -6.44
C ASN A 80 2.20 13.88 -7.28
N ARG A 81 3.47 13.46 -7.24
CA ARG A 81 4.51 14.05 -8.11
C ARG A 81 4.21 13.84 -9.59
N MET A 82 3.84 12.62 -9.99
CA MET A 82 3.44 12.32 -11.38
C MET A 82 2.27 13.21 -11.82
N ALA A 83 1.27 13.38 -10.96
CA ALA A 83 0.12 14.25 -11.25
C ALA A 83 0.50 15.73 -11.41
N HIS A 84 1.50 16.21 -10.68
CA HIS A 84 2.02 17.58 -10.83
C HIS A 84 2.87 17.76 -12.10
N GLU A 85 3.63 16.74 -12.51
CA GLU A 85 4.44 16.76 -13.73
C GLU A 85 3.59 16.70 -15.01
N GLU A 86 2.37 16.14 -14.93
CA GLU A 86 1.39 16.09 -16.01
C GLU A 86 0.49 17.35 -16.11
N ALA A 87 0.57 18.28 -15.15
CA ALA A 87 -0.19 19.51 -15.16
C ALA A 87 0.44 20.54 -16.13
N PRO A 88 -0.34 21.17 -17.04
CA PRO A 88 0.16 22.12 -18.05
C PRO A 88 0.64 23.45 -17.46
#